data_AF-A0A1G1PB91-F1
#
_entry.id   AF-A0A1G1PB91-F1
#
_cell.length_a   1.000
_cell.length_b   1.000
_cell.length_c   1.000
_cell.angle_alpha   90.00
_cell.angle_beta   90.00
_cell.angle_gamma   90.00
#
_symmetry.space_group_name_H-M   'P 1'
#
loop_
_entity.id
_entity.type
_entity.pdbx_description
1 polymer ?
#
loop_
_entity_poly.entity_id
_entity_poly.type
_entity_poly.pdbx_seq_one_letter_code
_entity_poly.pdbx_strand_id
1 'polypeptide(L)'
;MNIILTGFMGTGKSTVGKRLAKRLSWTFVDVDRLIETSAKMPVARIFAERGEAVFRRLERRAIGRVIRAHEQVIATGGGAFVDPQSRAKLRVSGPVICLTARPQVILARVGRRLDARPLLVGHPSPLGRIRALLAQRAAAYAHADLTIDTSSLSVDEAVERVWEKLSPCLCRSWRYFLDHVGELSERYSGKYVVVVDDHIVGSGDTQLAAYQRAESRLAKKDAGIYYIPLPEESLTAL
;
A
#
# COMPACT_ATOMS: atom_id res chain seq x y z
N MET A 1 2.05 -7.70 -9.18
CA MET A 1 1.05 -6.97 -8.37
C MET A 1 1.33 -7.15 -6.88
N ASN A 2 1.07 -6.12 -6.06
CA ASN A 2 1.13 -6.18 -4.59
C ASN A 2 -0.24 -5.84 -3.98
N ILE A 3 -0.42 -6.12 -2.70
CA ILE A 3 -1.57 -5.66 -1.89
C ILE A 3 -1.04 -4.75 -0.79
N ILE A 4 -1.56 -3.52 -0.73
CA ILE A 4 -1.06 -2.51 0.20
C ILE A 4 -2.04 -2.38 1.36
N LEU A 5 -1.56 -2.57 2.59
CA LEU A 5 -2.31 -2.29 3.81
C LEU A 5 -1.83 -0.96 4.41
N THR A 6 -2.76 -0.01 4.52
CA THR A 6 -2.55 1.29 5.15
C THR A 6 -3.56 1.56 6.28
N GLY A 7 -3.45 2.72 6.92
CA GLY A 7 -4.28 3.14 8.04
C GLY A 7 -3.50 3.38 9.34
N PHE A 8 -4.21 3.85 10.35
CA PHE A 8 -3.60 4.30 11.60
C PHE A 8 -2.88 3.19 12.38
N MET A 9 -1.95 3.53 13.27
CA MET A 9 -1.36 2.50 14.15
C MET A 9 -2.45 1.79 14.97
N GLY A 10 -2.27 0.50 15.27
CA GLY A 10 -3.28 -0.26 16.02
C GLY A 10 -4.51 -0.72 15.21
N THR A 11 -4.59 -0.45 13.91
CA THR A 11 -5.70 -0.95 13.06
C THR A 11 -5.51 -2.39 12.56
N GLY A 12 -4.42 -3.07 12.93
CA GLY A 12 -4.21 -4.49 12.63
C GLY A 12 -3.43 -4.81 11.35
N LYS A 13 -2.90 -3.81 10.63
CA LYS A 13 -2.14 -3.98 9.36
C LYS A 13 -1.13 -5.14 9.38
N SER A 14 -0.22 -5.18 10.33
CA SER A 14 0.81 -6.22 10.37
C SER A 14 0.25 -7.60 10.71
N THR A 15 -0.86 -7.69 11.44
CA THR A 15 -1.49 -8.97 11.80
C THR A 15 -2.33 -9.52 10.65
N VAL A 16 -3.21 -8.68 10.10
CA VAL A 16 -4.03 -9.01 8.91
C VAL A 16 -3.13 -9.31 7.72
N GLY A 17 -2.11 -8.48 7.48
CA GLY A 17 -1.21 -8.64 6.34
C GLY A 17 -0.43 -9.94 6.35
N LYS A 18 0.07 -10.39 7.51
CA LYS A 18 0.75 -11.69 7.62
C LYS A 18 -0.17 -12.86 7.29
N ARG A 19 -1.41 -12.84 7.80
CA ARG A 19 -2.38 -13.92 7.54
C ARG A 19 -2.84 -13.91 6.08
N LEU A 20 -3.10 -12.73 5.52
CA LEU A 20 -3.44 -12.57 4.12
C LEU A 20 -2.32 -13.06 3.20
N ALA A 21 -1.07 -12.68 3.48
CA ALA A 21 0.10 -13.15 2.74
C ALA A 21 0.24 -14.67 2.79
N LYS A 22 0.06 -15.27 3.98
CA LYS A 22 0.07 -16.73 4.14
C LYS A 22 -1.02 -17.41 3.29
N ARG A 23 -2.24 -16.85 3.28
CA ARG A 23 -3.36 -17.39 2.48
C ARG A 23 -3.10 -17.30 0.98
N LEU A 24 -2.43 -16.25 0.54
CA LEU A 24 -2.04 -16.03 -0.85
C LEU A 24 -0.76 -16.76 -1.27
N SER A 25 -0.02 -17.38 -0.35
CA SER A 25 1.36 -17.83 -0.57
C SER A 25 2.30 -16.70 -1.04
N TRP A 26 2.07 -15.49 -0.55
CA TRP A 26 2.80 -14.27 -0.90
C TRP A 26 3.76 -13.83 0.20
N THR A 27 4.69 -12.93 -0.13
CA THR A 27 5.62 -12.36 0.86
C THR A 27 4.94 -11.25 1.67
N PHE A 28 5.01 -11.33 3.00
CA PHE A 28 4.62 -10.21 3.85
C PHE A 28 5.78 -9.23 4.07
N VAL A 29 5.53 -7.94 3.86
CA VAL A 29 6.51 -6.86 4.08
C VAL A 29 5.94 -5.82 5.04
N ASP A 30 6.70 -5.46 6.08
CA ASP A 30 6.38 -4.32 6.96
C ASP A 30 7.41 -3.20 6.71
N VAL A 31 6.96 -2.07 6.19
CA VAL A 31 7.82 -0.95 5.81
C VAL A 31 8.58 -0.38 7.00
N ASP A 32 7.93 -0.27 8.17
CA ASP A 32 8.60 0.23 9.38
C ASP A 32 9.74 -0.71 9.77
N ARG A 33 9.50 -2.03 9.73
CA ARG A 33 10.54 -3.03 10.03
C ARG A 33 11.70 -2.98 9.04
N LEU A 34 11.44 -2.75 7.75
CA LEU A 34 12.49 -2.59 6.75
C LEU A 34 13.36 -1.36 7.00
N ILE A 35 12.75 -0.26 7.44
CA ILE A 35 13.49 0.94 7.83
C ILE A 35 14.38 0.62 9.04
N GLU A 36 13.86 -0.06 10.06
CA GLU A 36 14.63 -0.44 11.25
C GLU A 36 15.83 -1.32 10.91
N THR A 37 15.62 -2.35 10.07
CA THR A 37 16.70 -3.23 9.60
C THR A 37 17.75 -2.46 8.82
N SER A 38 17.34 -1.56 7.92
CA SER A 38 18.27 -0.79 7.08
C SER A 38 19.03 0.26 7.88
N ALA A 39 18.37 0.89 8.87
CA ALA A 39 18.96 1.91 9.72
C ALA A 39 19.74 1.32 10.92
N LYS A 40 19.60 0.01 11.17
CA LYS A 40 20.07 -0.69 12.39
C LYS A 40 19.62 0.03 13.67
N MET A 41 18.42 0.61 13.63
CA MET A 41 17.91 1.50 14.67
C MET A 41 16.38 1.43 14.73
N PRO A 42 15.76 1.28 15.92
CA PRO A 42 14.31 1.30 16.06
C PRO A 42 13.70 2.61 15.56
N VAL A 43 12.49 2.56 15.00
CA VAL A 43 11.78 3.77 14.51
C VAL A 43 11.67 4.81 15.63
N ALA A 44 11.38 4.38 16.86
CA ALA A 44 11.27 5.30 17.99
C ALA A 44 12.56 6.11 18.24
N ARG A 45 13.74 5.47 18.12
CA ARG A 45 15.03 6.18 18.21
C ARG A 45 15.30 7.06 17.01
N ILE A 46 14.93 6.65 15.80
CA ILE A 46 15.06 7.51 14.61
C ILE A 46 14.28 8.81 14.82
N PHE A 47 13.05 8.73 15.33
CA PHE A 47 12.26 9.92 15.64
C PHE A 47 12.89 10.78 16.73
N ALA A 48 13.37 10.18 17.83
CA ALA A 48 13.95 10.91 18.95
C ALA A 48 15.30 11.56 18.60
N GLU A 49 16.18 10.85 17.91
CA GLU A 49 17.57 11.27 17.65
C GLU A 49 17.71 12.04 16.33
N ARG A 50 16.87 11.76 15.32
CA ARG A 50 17.02 12.29 13.95
C ARG A 50 15.80 13.06 13.45
N GLY A 51 14.71 13.06 14.20
CA GLY A 51 13.48 13.77 13.87
C GLY A 51 12.62 13.11 12.79
N GLU A 52 11.36 13.56 12.72
CA GLU A 52 10.37 13.02 11.79
C GLU A 52 10.76 13.22 10.32
N ALA A 53 11.36 14.35 9.95
CA ALA A 53 11.74 14.63 8.56
C ALA A 53 12.72 13.58 8.00
N VAL A 54 13.67 13.12 8.81
CA VAL A 54 14.60 12.05 8.43
C VAL A 54 13.86 10.72 8.28
N PHE A 55 12.98 10.38 9.23
CA PHE A 55 12.15 9.19 9.13
C PHE A 55 11.32 9.19 7.84
N ARG A 56 10.65 10.29 7.50
CA ARG A 56 9.84 10.41 6.26
C ARG A 56 10.67 10.23 4.99
N ARG A 57 11.93 10.70 4.99
CA ARG A 57 12.86 10.44 3.86
C ARG A 57 13.22 8.96 3.76
N LEU A 58 13.48 8.29 4.88
CA LEU A 58 13.76 6.85 4.92
C LEU A 58 12.53 6.03 4.49
N GLU A 59 11.33 6.42 4.94
CA GLU A 59 10.05 5.81 4.57
C GLU A 59 9.79 5.88 3.06
N ARG A 60 9.95 7.07 2.45
CA ARG A 60 9.84 7.25 1.00
C ARG A 60 10.81 6.36 0.22
N ARG A 61 12.05 6.24 0.69
CA ARG A 61 13.08 5.39 0.07
C ARG A 61 12.74 3.91 0.21
N ALA A 62 12.30 3.48 1.39
CA ALA A 62 11.90 2.11 1.66
C ALA A 62 10.71 1.70 0.76
N ILE A 63 9.66 2.53 0.70
CA ILE A 63 8.50 2.30 -0.17
C ILE A 63 8.95 2.15 -1.62
N GLY A 64 9.76 3.08 -2.13
CA GLY A 64 10.28 3.03 -3.51
C GLY A 64 11.09 1.78 -3.86
N ARG A 65 11.71 1.12 -2.86
CA ARG A 65 12.40 -0.16 -3.03
C ARG A 65 11.43 -1.33 -3.01
N VAL A 66 10.50 -1.35 -2.05
CA VAL A 66 9.57 -2.47 -1.83
C VAL A 66 8.62 -2.66 -3.02
N ILE A 67 8.06 -1.56 -3.55
CA ILE A 67 7.07 -1.63 -4.64
C ILE A 67 7.63 -2.20 -5.96
N ARG A 68 8.95 -2.39 -6.07
CA ARG A 68 9.59 -2.98 -7.26
C ARG A 68 9.43 -4.49 -7.33
N ALA A 69 9.17 -5.14 -6.19
CA ALA A 69 8.86 -6.56 -6.14
C ALA A 69 7.36 -6.80 -6.38
N HIS A 70 6.99 -8.06 -6.58
CA HIS A 70 5.61 -8.50 -6.79
C HIS A 70 5.25 -9.61 -5.82
N GLU A 71 3.95 -9.93 -5.75
CA GLU A 71 3.39 -10.97 -4.90
C GLU A 71 3.69 -10.70 -3.42
N GLN A 72 3.48 -9.44 -3.03
CA GLN A 72 3.69 -8.97 -1.67
C GLN A 72 2.42 -8.42 -1.05
N VAL A 73 2.25 -8.67 0.25
CA VAL A 73 1.33 -7.90 1.10
C VAL A 73 2.16 -6.91 1.91
N ILE A 74 2.04 -5.62 1.57
CA ILE A 74 2.87 -4.55 2.11
C ILE A 74 2.09 -3.78 3.18
N ALA A 75 2.47 -3.90 4.44
CA ALA A 75 1.99 -3.05 5.53
C ALA A 75 2.85 -1.78 5.62
N THR A 76 2.19 -0.63 5.56
CA THR A 76 2.83 0.69 5.63
C THR A 76 2.74 1.32 7.02
N GLY A 77 3.68 2.21 7.35
CA GLY A 77 3.58 3.07 8.53
C GLY A 77 2.36 3.99 8.46
N GLY A 78 1.82 4.39 9.62
CA GLY A 78 0.57 5.16 9.66
C GLY A 78 0.63 6.55 8.99
N GLY A 79 1.82 7.08 8.70
CA GLY A 79 2.00 8.34 7.98
C GLY A 79 2.39 8.18 6.50
N ALA A 80 2.75 6.97 6.06
CA ALA A 80 3.21 6.71 4.70
C ALA A 80 2.23 7.19 3.63
N PHE A 81 0.93 6.94 3.83
CA PHE A 81 -0.10 7.25 2.83
C PHE A 81 -0.53 8.73 2.84
N VAL A 82 -0.07 9.50 3.84
CA VAL A 82 -0.31 10.96 3.93
C VAL A 82 0.56 11.69 2.92
N ASP A 83 1.82 11.26 2.77
CA ASP A 83 2.77 11.79 1.80
C ASP A 83 2.29 11.50 0.35
N PRO A 84 2.01 12.52 -0.48
CA PRO A 84 1.49 12.32 -1.84
C PRO A 84 2.40 11.48 -2.73
N GLN A 85 3.73 11.61 -2.59
CA GLN A 85 4.69 10.85 -3.39
C GLN A 85 4.66 9.35 -3.07
N SER A 86 4.60 9.02 -1.78
CA SER A 86 4.43 7.65 -1.30
C SER A 86 3.07 7.09 -1.70
N ARG A 87 2.01 7.88 -1.56
CA ARG A 87 0.65 7.48 -1.94
C ARG A 87 0.56 7.11 -3.43
N ALA A 88 1.09 7.94 -4.33
CA ALA A 88 1.11 7.65 -5.76
C ALA A 88 1.85 6.33 -6.06
N LYS A 89 3.04 6.16 -5.47
CA LYS A 89 3.83 4.91 -5.60
C LYS A 89 3.08 3.67 -5.11
N LEU A 90 2.36 3.78 -4.00
CA LEU A 90 1.62 2.66 -3.41
C LEU A 90 0.40 2.29 -4.26
N ARG A 91 -0.38 3.27 -4.71
CA ARG A 91 -1.56 3.05 -5.58
C ARG A 91 -1.19 2.38 -6.90
N VAL A 92 -0.07 2.80 -7.48
CA VAL A 92 0.47 2.22 -8.70
C VAL A 92 0.92 0.77 -8.52
N SER A 93 1.33 0.37 -7.30
CA SER A 93 1.85 -0.96 -7.03
C SER A 93 0.78 -2.04 -6.88
N GLY A 94 -0.49 -1.64 -6.69
CA GLY A 94 -1.65 -2.52 -6.53
C GLY A 94 -2.70 -1.94 -5.58
N PRO A 95 -3.77 -2.70 -5.27
CA PRO A 95 -4.87 -2.21 -4.46
C PRO A 95 -4.44 -1.80 -3.05
N VAL A 96 -4.92 -0.64 -2.63
CA VAL A 96 -4.69 -0.06 -1.31
C VAL A 96 -5.92 -0.25 -0.43
N ILE A 97 -5.73 -1.00 0.66
CA ILE A 97 -6.75 -1.20 1.68
C ILE A 97 -6.39 -0.40 2.93
N CYS A 98 -7.24 0.55 3.28
CA CYS A 98 -7.16 1.27 4.54
C CYS A 98 -7.89 0.51 5.64
N LEU A 99 -7.13 -0.05 6.58
CA LEU A 99 -7.69 -0.61 7.82
C LEU A 99 -7.91 0.52 8.82
N THR A 100 -9.15 0.69 9.25
CA THR A 100 -9.56 1.70 10.24
C THR A 100 -10.00 1.02 11.54
N ALA A 101 -10.09 1.81 12.60
CA ALA A 101 -10.73 1.40 13.84
C ALA A 101 -11.14 2.65 14.64
N ARG A 102 -12.13 2.50 15.52
CA ARG A 102 -12.56 3.56 16.45
C ARG A 102 -11.40 3.99 17.35
N PRO A 103 -11.27 5.29 17.69
CA PRO A 103 -10.19 5.81 18.52
C PRO A 103 -9.97 5.06 19.84
N GLN A 104 -11.06 4.63 20.49
CA GLN A 104 -11.02 3.87 21.75
C GLN A 104 -10.42 2.47 21.53
N VAL A 105 -10.74 1.81 20.42
CA VAL A 105 -10.18 0.51 20.05
C VAL A 105 -8.69 0.64 19.72
N ILE A 106 -8.31 1.70 18.99
CA ILE A 106 -6.90 2.02 18.72
C ILE A 106 -6.15 2.20 20.03
N LEU A 107 -6.66 3.01 20.95
CA LEU A 107 -6.02 3.24 22.24
C LEU A 107 -5.85 1.94 23.02
N ALA A 108 -6.87 1.08 23.08
CA ALA A 108 -6.80 -0.21 23.77
C ALA A 108 -5.73 -1.14 23.15
N ARG A 109 -5.62 -1.17 21.82
CA ARG A 109 -4.64 -2.00 21.10
C ARG A 109 -3.21 -1.47 21.22
N VAL A 110 -3.05 -0.14 21.22
CA VAL A 110 -1.75 0.53 21.29
C VAL A 110 -1.26 0.65 22.74
N GLY A 111 -2.17 0.75 23.72
CA GLY A 111 -1.91 0.88 25.14
C GLY A 111 -0.90 -0.12 25.69
N ARG A 112 -0.83 -1.32 25.10
CA ARG A 112 0.09 -2.40 25.47
C ARG A 112 1.57 -2.14 25.10
N ARG A 113 1.85 -1.13 24.25
CA ARG A 113 3.20 -0.75 23.76
C ARG A 113 3.27 0.75 23.47
N LEU A 114 2.77 1.58 24.40
CA LEU A 114 2.73 3.03 24.23
C LEU A 114 4.13 3.62 24.01
N ASP A 115 5.13 3.12 24.72
CA ASP A 115 6.56 3.42 24.62
C ASP A 115 7.12 3.31 23.19
N ALA A 116 6.65 2.33 22.41
CA ALA A 116 7.06 2.14 21.03
C ALA A 116 6.36 3.07 20.02
N ARG A 117 5.52 4.02 20.47
CA ARG A 117 4.72 4.93 19.62
C ARG A 117 5.06 6.39 19.86
N PRO A 118 6.09 6.94 19.18
CA PRO A 118 6.60 8.30 19.40
C PRO A 118 5.55 9.41 19.36
N LEU A 119 4.47 9.22 18.58
CA LEU A 119 3.40 10.21 18.43
C LEU A 119 2.38 10.25 19.59
N LEU A 120 2.43 9.27 20.50
CA LEU A 120 1.49 9.12 21.62
C LEU A 120 2.17 9.14 23.01
N VAL A 121 3.47 8.84 23.08
CA VAL A 121 4.26 8.86 24.33
C VAL A 121 4.20 10.24 24.97
N GLY A 122 3.94 10.30 26.29
CA GLY A 122 3.99 11.53 27.09
C GLY A 122 2.82 12.51 26.89
N HIS A 123 1.83 12.19 26.04
CA HIS A 123 0.71 13.09 25.79
C HIS A 123 -0.34 13.02 26.92
N PRO A 124 -0.82 14.15 27.47
CA PRO A 124 -1.74 14.18 28.62
C PRO A 124 -3.12 13.56 28.33
N SER A 125 -3.52 13.56 27.05
CA SER A 125 -4.72 12.85 26.57
C SER A 125 -4.39 12.02 25.34
N PRO A 126 -3.97 10.74 25.49
CA PRO A 126 -3.66 9.86 24.36
C PRO A 126 -4.86 9.68 23.42
N LEU A 127 -6.07 9.57 23.97
CA LEU A 127 -7.30 9.46 23.18
C LEU A 127 -7.56 10.72 22.34
N GLY A 128 -7.40 11.91 22.93
CA GLY A 128 -7.51 13.18 22.23
C GLY A 128 -6.50 13.30 21.09
N ARG A 129 -5.26 12.88 21.34
CA ARG A 129 -4.19 12.87 20.32
C ARG A 129 -4.50 11.91 19.17
N ILE A 130 -5.01 10.71 19.46
CA ILE A 130 -5.45 9.75 18.44
C ILE A 130 -6.54 10.37 17.57
N ARG A 131 -7.57 10.99 18.17
CA ARG A 131 -8.65 11.66 17.41
C ARG A 131 -8.12 12.75 16.50
N ALA A 132 -7.25 13.62 17.01
CA ALA A 132 -6.64 14.70 16.23
C ALA A 132 -5.84 14.15 15.04
N LEU A 133 -5.01 13.13 15.26
CA LEU A 133 -4.21 12.52 14.19
C LEU A 133 -5.07 11.80 13.15
N LEU A 134 -6.16 11.13 13.56
CA LEU A 134 -7.10 10.52 12.62
C LEU A 134 -7.77 11.58 11.74
N ALA A 135 -8.24 12.68 12.34
CA ALA A 135 -8.84 13.80 11.60
C ALA A 135 -7.86 14.40 10.58
N GLN A 136 -6.61 14.65 11.00
CA GLN A 136 -5.55 15.15 10.11
C GLN A 136 -5.24 14.22 8.93
N ARG A 137 -5.44 12.91 9.10
CA ARG A 137 -5.12 11.89 8.08
C ARG A 137 -6.32 11.44 7.24
N ALA A 138 -7.53 11.88 7.60
CA ALA A 138 -8.77 11.40 6.99
C ALA A 138 -8.79 11.60 5.46
N ALA A 139 -8.44 12.81 4.99
CA ALA A 139 -8.39 13.12 3.56
C ALA A 139 -7.40 12.21 2.81
N ALA A 140 -6.24 11.93 3.41
CA ALA A 140 -5.27 11.03 2.80
C ALA A 140 -5.77 9.58 2.74
N TYR A 141 -6.33 9.06 3.83
CA TYR A 141 -6.85 7.69 3.89
C TYR A 141 -8.06 7.47 2.98
N ALA A 142 -8.85 8.51 2.70
CA ALA A 142 -9.97 8.45 1.76
C ALA A 142 -9.56 8.13 0.31
N HIS A 143 -8.28 8.28 -0.04
CA HIS A 143 -7.75 7.88 -1.34
C HIS A 143 -7.44 6.37 -1.47
N ALA A 144 -7.69 5.56 -0.44
CA ALA A 144 -7.56 4.12 -0.52
C ALA A 144 -8.72 3.51 -1.34
N ASP A 145 -8.44 2.45 -2.09
CA ASP A 145 -9.44 1.78 -2.94
C ASP A 145 -10.52 1.08 -2.09
N LEU A 146 -10.11 0.57 -0.93
CA LEU A 146 -11.00 -0.10 0.02
C LEU A 146 -10.75 0.41 1.43
N THR A 147 -11.83 0.55 2.20
CA THR A 147 -11.76 0.84 3.64
C THR A 147 -12.47 -0.26 4.42
N ILE A 148 -11.79 -0.79 5.44
CA ILE A 148 -12.34 -1.84 6.31
C ILE A 148 -12.21 -1.38 7.76
N ASP A 149 -13.34 -1.27 8.45
CA ASP A 149 -13.37 -1.01 9.88
C ASP A 149 -13.13 -2.33 10.64
N THR A 150 -12.01 -2.38 11.36
CA THR A 150 -11.59 -3.54 12.16
C THR A 150 -12.03 -3.45 13.61
N SER A 151 -12.84 -2.46 13.98
CA SER A 151 -13.20 -2.16 15.38
C SER A 151 -13.84 -3.33 16.12
N SER A 152 -14.71 -4.05 15.42
CA SER A 152 -15.51 -5.15 15.99
C SER A 152 -15.18 -6.49 15.34
N LEU A 153 -14.12 -6.55 14.53
CA LEU A 153 -13.71 -7.75 13.82
C LEU A 153 -12.56 -8.42 14.56
N SER A 154 -12.63 -9.74 14.65
CA SER A 154 -11.47 -10.60 14.87
C SER A 154 -10.50 -10.48 13.70
N VAL A 155 -9.29 -11.01 13.89
CA VAL A 155 -8.27 -11.00 12.82
C VAL A 155 -8.74 -11.83 11.62
N ASP A 156 -9.38 -12.99 11.85
CA ASP A 156 -9.85 -13.85 10.77
C ASP A 156 -10.98 -13.20 9.99
N GLU A 157 -11.96 -12.59 10.67
CA GLU A 157 -13.03 -11.84 9.99
C GLU A 157 -12.48 -10.65 9.20
N ALA A 158 -11.47 -9.94 9.71
CA ALA A 158 -10.83 -8.88 8.96
C ALA A 158 -10.10 -9.39 7.71
N VAL A 159 -9.44 -10.56 7.79
CA VAL A 159 -8.79 -11.19 6.62
C VAL A 159 -9.84 -11.65 5.61
N GLU A 160 -10.93 -12.29 6.04
CA GLU A 160 -12.02 -12.68 5.14
C GLU A 160 -12.63 -11.45 4.46
N ARG A 161 -12.85 -10.37 5.21
CA ARG A 161 -13.39 -9.13 4.64
C ARG A 161 -12.48 -8.50 3.59
N VAL A 162 -11.17 -8.53 3.81
CA VAL A 162 -10.17 -8.12 2.81
C VAL A 162 -10.23 -9.05 1.60
N TRP A 163 -10.28 -10.36 1.83
CA TRP A 163 -10.32 -11.38 0.78
C TRP A 163 -11.55 -11.26 -0.11
N GLU A 164 -12.75 -11.16 0.45
CA GLU A 164 -14.02 -11.00 -0.28
C GLU A 164 -14.02 -9.77 -1.19
N LYS A 165 -13.38 -8.68 -0.74
CA LYS A 165 -13.33 -7.44 -1.51
C LYS A 165 -12.26 -7.47 -2.59
N LEU A 166 -11.18 -8.23 -2.38
CA LEU A 166 -10.11 -8.41 -3.36
C LEU A 166 -10.44 -9.49 -4.41
N SER A 167 -11.16 -10.55 -4.04
CA SER A 167 -11.35 -11.73 -4.89
C SER A 167 -12.01 -11.45 -6.24
N PRO A 168 -13.00 -10.54 -6.41
CA PRO A 168 -13.58 -10.25 -7.71
C PRO A 168 -12.60 -9.51 -8.64
N CYS A 169 -11.76 -8.65 -8.05
CA CYS A 169 -10.74 -7.87 -8.76
C CYS A 169 -9.55 -8.77 -9.16
N LEU A 170 -9.16 -9.67 -8.26
CA LEU A 170 -8.13 -10.68 -8.52
C LEU A 170 -8.63 -11.67 -9.57
N CYS A 171 -9.77 -12.33 -9.40
CA CYS A 171 -10.19 -13.43 -10.28
C CYS A 171 -10.44 -13.04 -11.74
N ARG A 172 -11.12 -11.92 -12.03
CA ARG A 172 -11.40 -11.52 -13.42
C ARG A 172 -10.14 -11.04 -14.15
N SER A 173 -9.38 -10.18 -13.48
CA SER A 173 -8.23 -9.51 -14.07
C SER A 173 -7.00 -10.42 -14.14
N TRP A 174 -6.78 -11.23 -13.10
CA TRP A 174 -5.62 -12.13 -13.01
C TRP A 174 -5.76 -13.32 -13.94
N ARG A 175 -6.96 -13.92 -14.05
CA ARG A 175 -7.20 -15.03 -14.98
C ARG A 175 -6.98 -14.57 -16.43
N TYR A 176 -7.61 -13.46 -16.82
CA TYR A 176 -7.42 -12.90 -18.16
C TYR A 176 -5.96 -12.52 -18.42
N PHE A 177 -5.29 -11.88 -17.45
CA PHE A 177 -3.86 -11.58 -17.58
C PHE A 177 -3.02 -12.84 -17.79
N LEU A 178 -3.18 -13.86 -16.96
CA LEU A 178 -2.43 -15.11 -17.07
C LEU A 178 -2.68 -15.80 -18.42
N ASP A 179 -3.91 -15.79 -18.90
CA ASP A 179 -4.28 -16.43 -20.17
C ASP A 179 -3.66 -15.69 -21.38
N HIS A 180 -3.35 -14.39 -21.27
CA HIS A 180 -2.88 -13.56 -22.39
C HIS A 180 -1.44 -13.01 -22.21
N VAL A 181 -0.76 -13.28 -21.10
CA VAL A 181 0.55 -12.70 -20.77
C VAL A 181 1.62 -13.03 -21.83
N GLY A 182 1.56 -14.23 -22.42
CA GLY A 182 2.47 -14.65 -23.48
C GLY A 182 2.32 -13.81 -24.74
N GLU A 183 1.09 -13.72 -25.26
CA GLU A 183 0.76 -12.91 -26.44
C GLU A 183 1.08 -11.43 -26.24
N LEU A 184 0.82 -10.90 -25.06
CA LEU A 184 1.09 -9.49 -24.73
C LEU A 184 2.59 -9.22 -24.63
N SER A 185 3.35 -10.14 -24.06
CA SER A 185 4.80 -10.04 -23.98
C SER A 185 5.44 -10.04 -25.36
N GLU A 186 4.93 -10.85 -26.28
CA GLU A 186 5.38 -10.85 -27.67
C GLU A 186 4.96 -9.56 -28.39
N ARG A 187 3.67 -9.21 -28.33
CA ARG A 187 3.08 -8.07 -29.03
C ARG A 187 3.67 -6.72 -28.63
N TYR A 188 4.04 -6.55 -27.37
CA TYR A 188 4.56 -5.28 -26.85
C TYR A 188 6.04 -5.37 -26.45
N SER A 189 6.77 -6.38 -26.93
CA SER A 189 8.18 -6.60 -26.58
C SER A 189 8.44 -6.54 -25.07
N GLY A 190 7.50 -7.07 -24.30
CA GLY A 190 7.53 -7.06 -22.85
C GLY A 190 7.25 -5.70 -22.20
N LYS A 191 6.79 -4.66 -22.89
CA LYS A 191 6.62 -3.28 -22.36
C LYS A 191 5.17 -2.82 -22.37
N TYR A 192 4.42 -3.19 -21.34
CA TYR A 192 3.00 -2.89 -21.27
C TYR A 192 2.50 -2.81 -19.83
N VAL A 193 1.35 -2.18 -19.64
CA VAL A 193 0.59 -2.21 -18.39
C VAL A 193 -0.80 -2.73 -18.67
N VAL A 194 -1.27 -3.66 -17.84
CA VAL A 194 -2.62 -4.20 -17.86
C VAL A 194 -3.44 -3.49 -16.80
N VAL A 195 -4.53 -2.88 -17.24
CA VAL A 195 -5.46 -2.15 -16.38
C VAL A 195 -6.81 -2.84 -16.45
N VAL A 196 -7.46 -3.04 -15.31
CA VAL A 196 -8.86 -3.44 -15.24
C VAL A 196 -9.60 -2.42 -14.41
N ASP A 197 -10.67 -1.88 -15.00
CA ASP A 197 -11.39 -0.72 -14.51
C ASP A 197 -10.40 0.43 -14.30
N ASP A 198 -10.28 0.94 -13.07
CA ASP A 198 -9.34 2.00 -12.70
C ASP A 198 -8.04 1.47 -12.07
N HIS A 199 -7.81 0.15 -12.11
CA HIS A 199 -6.72 -0.50 -11.38
C HIS A 199 -5.71 -1.15 -12.31
N ILE A 200 -4.43 -0.88 -12.06
CA ILE A 200 -3.34 -1.60 -12.71
C ILE A 200 -3.18 -2.97 -12.06
N VAL A 201 -3.30 -4.04 -12.85
CA VAL A 201 -3.31 -5.43 -12.37
C VAL A 201 -2.09 -6.25 -12.81
N GLY A 202 -1.34 -5.77 -13.81
CA GLY A 202 -0.15 -6.45 -14.34
C GLY A 202 0.69 -5.53 -15.21
N SER A 203 1.93 -5.92 -15.49
CA SER A 203 2.80 -5.21 -16.43
C SER A 203 3.86 -6.13 -17.01
N GLY A 204 4.25 -5.86 -18.25
CA GLY A 204 5.55 -6.23 -18.76
C GLY A 204 6.56 -5.09 -18.51
N ASP A 205 7.75 -5.47 -18.02
CA ASP A 205 8.90 -4.62 -17.70
C ASP A 205 8.63 -3.52 -16.64
N THR A 206 9.32 -3.65 -15.50
CA THR A 206 8.96 -3.01 -14.22
C THR A 206 9.49 -1.58 -14.08
N GLN A 207 9.01 -0.64 -14.91
CA GLN A 207 9.43 0.77 -14.82
C GLN A 207 8.35 1.71 -14.26
N LEU A 208 8.64 2.30 -13.09
CA LEU A 208 7.75 3.24 -12.36
C LEU A 208 7.29 4.46 -13.20
N ALA A 209 8.14 4.99 -14.07
CA ALA A 209 7.81 6.13 -14.94
C ALA A 209 6.77 5.77 -16.02
N ALA A 210 6.78 4.51 -16.43
CA ALA A 210 5.88 3.96 -17.43
C ALA A 210 4.47 3.76 -16.84
N TYR A 211 4.42 3.30 -15.59
CA TYR A 211 3.21 3.24 -14.79
C TYR A 211 2.57 4.62 -14.54
N GLN A 212 3.35 5.66 -14.22
CA GLN A 212 2.83 7.02 -14.04
C GLN A 212 2.19 7.59 -15.32
N ARG A 213 2.77 7.27 -16.48
CA ARG A 213 2.18 7.60 -17.78
C ARG A 213 0.86 6.86 -18.01
N ALA A 214 0.78 5.59 -17.61
CA ALA A 214 -0.46 4.82 -17.68
C ALA A 214 -1.57 5.44 -16.80
N GLU A 215 -1.29 5.81 -15.55
CA GLU A 215 -2.26 6.47 -14.65
C GLU A 215 -2.82 7.77 -15.24
N SER A 216 -1.99 8.61 -15.87
CA SER A 216 -2.45 9.86 -16.49
C SER A 216 -3.45 9.63 -17.66
N ARG A 217 -3.40 8.46 -18.29
CA ARG A 217 -4.32 8.04 -19.35
C ARG A 217 -5.60 7.40 -18.80
N LEU A 218 -5.57 6.87 -17.58
CA LEU A 218 -6.71 6.24 -16.90
C LEU A 218 -7.76 7.24 -16.41
N ALA A 219 -7.35 8.45 -16.04
CA ALA A 219 -8.26 9.54 -15.63
C ALA A 219 -9.27 9.99 -16.72
N LYS A 220 -9.30 9.32 -17.88
CA LYS A 220 -10.12 9.68 -19.06
C LYS A 220 -10.90 8.50 -19.65
N LYS A 221 -10.97 7.34 -19.01
CA LYS A 221 -11.60 6.14 -19.60
C LYS A 221 -12.66 5.52 -18.69
N ASP A 222 -13.65 4.88 -19.32
CA ASP A 222 -14.71 4.10 -18.67
C ASP A 222 -14.18 2.75 -18.13
N ALA A 223 -15.04 2.00 -17.43
CA ALA A 223 -14.71 0.68 -16.89
C ALA A 223 -14.45 -0.37 -18.00
N GLY A 224 -13.35 -1.12 -17.89
CA GLY A 224 -12.95 -2.14 -18.88
C GLY A 224 -11.53 -2.68 -18.68
N ILE A 225 -11.13 -3.69 -19.47
CA ILE A 225 -9.75 -4.18 -19.51
C ILE A 225 -8.98 -3.44 -20.60
N TYR A 226 -7.87 -2.79 -20.23
CA TYR A 226 -7.05 -1.99 -21.14
C TYR A 226 -5.58 -2.40 -21.11
N TYR A 227 -4.97 -2.33 -22.28
CA TYR A 227 -3.53 -2.49 -22.47
C TYR A 227 -2.93 -1.14 -22.85
N ILE A 228 -2.00 -0.67 -22.03
CA ILE A 228 -1.29 0.58 -22.29
C ILE A 228 0.14 0.22 -22.68
N PRO A 229 0.49 0.28 -23.99
CA PRO A 229 1.86 0.11 -24.42
C PRO A 229 2.71 1.24 -23.85
N LEU A 230 3.89 0.86 -23.34
CA LEU A 230 4.86 1.79 -22.79
C LEU A 230 5.84 2.16 -23.90
N PRO A 231 6.01 3.45 -24.23
CA PRO A 231 6.97 3.84 -25.26
C PRO A 231 8.38 3.44 -24.82
N GLU A 232 9.11 2.73 -25.68
CA GLU A 232 10.56 2.90 -25.71
C GLU A 232 10.81 4.36 -26.05
N GLU A 233 11.69 5.03 -25.31
CA GLU A 233 12.19 6.31 -25.80
C GLU A 233 12.82 6.08 -27.17
N SER A 234 12.10 6.51 -28.23
CA SER A 234 12.51 6.47 -29.63
C SER A 234 12.30 5.12 -30.35
N LEU A 235 11.25 5.02 -31.15
CA LEU A 235 11.38 4.39 -32.45
C LEU A 235 11.25 5.50 -33.50
N THR A 236 12.44 5.98 -33.88
CA THR A 236 12.83 6.78 -35.05
C THR A 236 12.33 8.22 -35.19
N ALA A 237 13.30 9.10 -35.42
CA ALA A 237 13.13 10.27 -36.27
C ALA A 237 12.39 9.86 -37.56
N LEU A 238 11.46 10.73 -37.97
CA LEU A 238 10.66 10.73 -39.21
C LEU A 238 9.56 9.68 -39.30
#